data_AF-A0A9D7RF28-F1
#
_entry.id   AF-A0A9D7RF28-F1
#
_cell.length_a   1.000
_cell.length_b   1.000
_cell.length_c   1.000
_cell.angle_alpha   90.00
_cell.angle_beta   90.00
_cell.angle_gamma   90.00
#
_symmetry.space_group_name_H-M   'P 1'
#
loop_
_entity.id
_entity.type
_entity.pdbx_description
1 polymer ?
#
loop_
_entity_poly.entity_id
_entity_poly.type
_entity_poly.pdbx_seq_one_letter_code
_entity_poly.pdbx_strand_id
1 'polypeptide(L)'
;MPIICPFAGAAQDLGKAFGIEFLNSFAMDNRQRVMEYFYKSNKTLQEHPITMGVDTIVTFTGSAFKIPPTAKPILRLNQTYTVLMPEIAWQFEDKTPYVSGAGLCQLAALEFGKGRVFVSGEAAMFTAQLGGPNRIPTGMNVPNAKENP
;
A
#
# COMPACT_ATOMS: atom_id res chain seq x y z
N MET A 1 -7.52 -15.04 -19.67
CA MET A 1 -7.52 -13.59 -19.38
C MET A 1 -7.00 -13.47 -17.96
N PRO A 2 -5.85 -12.83 -17.71
CA PRO A 2 -5.27 -12.80 -16.37
C PRO A 2 -6.25 -12.12 -15.41
N ILE A 3 -6.50 -12.73 -14.25
CA ILE A 3 -7.38 -12.16 -13.24
C ILE A 3 -6.59 -11.07 -12.53
N ILE A 4 -6.94 -9.83 -12.85
CA ILE A 4 -6.39 -8.64 -12.22
C ILE A 4 -6.57 -8.75 -10.69
N CYS A 5 -5.51 -8.53 -9.90
CA CYS A 5 -5.69 -8.25 -8.48
C CYS A 5 -6.64 -7.06 -8.40
N PRO A 6 -7.83 -7.22 -7.78
CA PRO A 6 -8.99 -6.37 -8.05
C PRO A 6 -8.75 -4.88 -7.77
N PHE A 7 -7.72 -4.57 -6.99
CA PHE A 7 -7.38 -3.20 -6.59
C PHE A 7 -6.35 -2.55 -7.52
N ALA A 8 -5.20 -3.18 -7.74
CA ALA A 8 -4.08 -2.54 -8.44
C ALA A 8 -4.28 -2.44 -9.96
N GLY A 9 -4.72 -3.52 -10.62
CA GLY A 9 -4.89 -3.48 -12.08
C GLY A 9 -6.06 -2.60 -12.52
N ALA A 10 -7.12 -2.50 -11.70
CA ALA A 10 -8.23 -1.58 -11.98
C ALA A 10 -7.81 -0.11 -11.93
N ALA A 11 -6.79 0.22 -11.13
CA ALA A 11 -6.26 1.58 -10.99
C ALA A 11 -5.14 1.93 -11.99
N GLN A 12 -4.69 0.99 -12.83
CA GLN A 12 -3.48 1.18 -13.65
C GLN A 12 -3.58 2.36 -14.61
N ASP A 13 -4.66 2.48 -15.37
CA ASP A 13 -4.76 3.54 -16.39
C ASP A 13 -4.91 4.93 -15.76
N LEU A 14 -5.66 5.03 -14.65
CA LEU A 14 -5.74 6.26 -13.88
C LEU A 14 -4.38 6.61 -13.26
N GLY A 15 -3.69 5.63 -12.67
CA GLY A 15 -2.34 5.82 -12.11
C GLY A 15 -1.36 6.33 -13.16
N LYS A 16 -1.35 5.73 -14.35
CA LYS A 16 -0.48 6.15 -15.47
C LYS A 16 -0.70 7.60 -15.89
N ALA A 17 -1.93 8.10 -15.86
CA ALA A 17 -2.23 9.51 -16.14
C ALA A 17 -1.53 10.48 -15.16
N PHE A 18 -1.16 10.00 -13.97
CA PHE A 18 -0.40 10.73 -12.94
C PHE A 18 1.07 10.28 -12.84
N GLY A 19 1.56 9.45 -13.78
CA GLY A 19 2.92 8.89 -13.75
C GLY A 19 3.15 7.79 -12.71
N ILE A 20 2.08 7.27 -12.10
CA ILE A 20 2.13 6.17 -11.14
C ILE A 20 2.05 4.84 -11.89
N GLU A 21 2.97 3.93 -11.59
CA GLU A 21 2.98 2.58 -12.16
C GLU A 21 2.56 1.58 -11.08
N PHE A 22 1.28 1.21 -11.07
CA PHE A 22 0.76 0.16 -10.18
C PHE A 22 1.23 -1.23 -10.62
N LEU A 23 1.78 -1.99 -9.67
CA LEU A 23 2.11 -3.40 -9.86
C LEU A 23 0.87 -4.22 -9.50
N ASN A 24 0.45 -5.12 -10.39
CA ASN A 24 -0.64 -6.05 -10.15
C ASN A 24 -0.24 -7.09 -9.10
N SER A 25 -0.28 -6.69 -7.82
CA SER A 25 0.51 -7.34 -6.78
C SER A 25 -0.08 -7.26 -5.39
N PHE A 26 0.44 -8.11 -4.51
CA PHE A 26 0.34 -8.04 -3.05
C PHE A 26 1.71 -7.66 -2.49
N ALA A 27 1.76 -6.59 -1.69
CA ALA A 27 2.94 -6.20 -0.92
C ALA A 27 2.88 -6.87 0.46
N MET A 28 3.73 -7.86 0.69
CA MET A 28 3.71 -8.66 1.91
C MET A 28 5.03 -8.55 2.65
N ASP A 29 4.98 -8.29 3.95
CA ASP A 29 6.17 -8.36 4.79
C ASP A 29 6.61 -9.83 4.96
N ASN A 30 7.91 -10.07 4.82
CA ASN A 30 8.52 -11.40 4.88
C ASN A 30 8.35 -12.08 6.25
N ARG A 31 7.99 -11.32 7.29
CA ARG A 31 7.65 -11.81 8.63
C ARG A 31 6.21 -12.31 8.73
N GLN A 32 5.45 -12.26 7.63
CA GLN A 32 4.07 -12.77 7.50
C GLN A 32 3.12 -12.20 8.56
N ARG A 33 3.05 -10.87 8.62
CA ARG A 33 2.20 -10.17 9.59
C ARG A 33 0.78 -10.01 9.05
N VAL A 34 -0.20 -10.03 9.96
CA VAL A 34 -1.61 -9.75 9.65
C VAL A 34 -1.83 -8.26 9.34
N MET A 35 -0.98 -7.40 9.89
CA MET A 35 -0.99 -5.95 9.68
C MET A 35 0.41 -5.48 9.32
N GLU A 36 0.47 -4.52 8.41
CA GLU A 36 1.72 -3.92 7.97
C GLU A 36 1.98 -2.64 8.76
N TYR A 37 3.20 -2.48 9.25
CA TYR A 37 3.57 -1.36 10.11
C TYR A 37 4.66 -0.54 9.44
N PHE A 38 4.38 0.75 9.31
CA PHE A 38 5.29 1.74 8.79
C PHE A 38 5.68 2.71 9.90
N TYR A 39 6.97 2.87 10.12
CA TYR A 39 7.53 3.67 11.20
C TYR A 39 8.42 4.79 10.68
N LYS A 40 8.36 5.95 11.34
CA LYS A 40 9.35 7.01 11.11
C LYS A 40 10.76 6.55 11.45
N SER A 41 10.92 5.82 12.56
CA SER A 41 12.21 5.37 13.09
C SER A 41 13.03 4.50 12.12
N ASN A 42 12.37 3.72 11.26
CA ASN A 42 13.02 2.88 10.26
C ASN A 42 12.84 3.40 8.82
N LYS A 43 12.35 4.63 8.65
CA LYS A 43 12.15 5.29 7.35
C LYS A 43 11.27 4.49 6.39
N THR A 44 10.31 3.73 6.89
CA THR A 44 9.23 3.18 6.05
C THR A 44 8.06 4.15 5.98
N LEU A 45 7.79 4.90 7.06
CA LEU A 45 7.03 6.14 7.02
C LEU A 45 8.01 7.30 6.75
N GLN A 46 7.81 8.00 5.63
CA GLN A 46 8.62 9.13 5.22
C GLN A 46 8.17 10.42 5.91
N GLU A 47 9.11 11.35 6.07
CA GLU A 47 8.78 12.71 6.49
C GLU A 47 7.89 13.38 5.45
N HIS A 48 6.69 13.78 5.86
CA HIS A 48 5.72 14.45 5.02
C HIS A 48 4.85 15.38 5.86
N PRO A 49 4.48 16.59 5.37
CA PRO A 49 3.61 17.51 6.12
C PRO A 49 2.25 16.93 6.55
N ILE A 50 1.81 15.84 5.92
CA ILE A 50 0.52 15.18 6.17
C ILE A 50 0.59 14.26 7.38
N THR A 51 1.75 13.67 7.60
CA THR A 51 2.02 12.73 8.69
C THR A 51 2.85 13.41 9.78
N MET A 52 2.74 14.74 9.88
CA MET A 52 3.36 15.52 10.94
C MET A 52 2.78 15.07 12.29
N GLY A 53 3.66 14.71 13.23
CA GLY A 53 3.25 14.18 14.53
C GLY A 53 2.78 12.71 14.54
N VAL A 54 2.74 12.02 13.40
CA VAL A 54 2.40 10.58 13.31
C VAL A 54 3.69 9.75 13.28
N ASP A 55 3.92 8.85 14.23
CA ASP A 55 5.15 8.04 14.27
C ASP A 55 4.96 6.67 13.63
N THR A 56 3.73 6.17 13.62
CA THR A 56 3.37 4.88 13.05
C THR A 56 2.12 4.97 12.18
N ILE A 57 2.15 4.33 11.02
CA ILE A 57 0.95 4.05 10.21
C ILE A 57 0.80 2.54 10.05
N VAL A 58 -0.44 2.06 10.20
CA VAL A 58 -0.80 0.65 10.03
C VAL A 58 -1.66 0.47 8.78
N THR A 59 -1.33 -0.51 7.95
CA THR A 59 -2.13 -0.86 6.75
C THR A 59 -2.46 -2.35 6.71
N PHE A 60 -3.33 -2.75 5.79
CA PHE A 60 -3.90 -4.10 5.73
C PHE A 60 -3.69 -4.73 4.35
N THR A 61 -2.51 -5.35 4.14
CA THR A 61 -2.09 -6.04 2.91
C THR A 61 -2.58 -5.37 1.62
N GLY A 62 -1.81 -4.40 1.13
CA GLY A 62 -2.11 -3.68 -0.12
C GLY A 62 -1.30 -4.18 -1.31
N SER A 63 -1.35 -3.41 -2.38
CA SER A 63 -0.44 -3.49 -3.52
C SER A 63 0.74 -2.53 -3.36
N ALA A 64 1.62 -2.56 -4.36
CA ALA A 64 2.74 -1.62 -4.47
C ALA A 64 2.70 -0.89 -5.81
N PHE A 65 3.32 0.29 -5.85
CA PHE A 65 3.49 1.06 -7.07
C PHE A 65 4.84 1.78 -7.09
N LYS A 66 5.29 2.13 -8.30
CA LYS A 66 6.38 3.09 -8.49
C LYS A 66 5.81 4.49 -8.64
N ILE A 67 6.59 5.48 -8.24
CA ILE A 67 6.22 6.89 -8.29
C ILE A 67 7.14 7.66 -9.23
N PRO A 68 6.65 8.72 -9.90
CA PRO A 68 7.50 9.61 -10.67
C PRO A 68 8.35 10.50 -9.74
N PRO A 69 9.44 11.11 -10.23
CA PRO A 69 10.28 12.00 -9.41
C PRO A 69 9.53 13.21 -8.83
N THR A 70 8.42 13.62 -9.44
CA THR A 70 7.56 14.73 -8.99
C THR A 70 6.66 14.36 -7.81
N ALA A 71 6.49 13.07 -7.51
CA ALA A 71 5.69 12.59 -6.41
C ALA A 71 6.55 12.40 -5.15
N LYS A 72 5.94 12.67 -3.99
CA LYS A 72 6.55 12.47 -2.68
C LYS A 72 6.04 11.17 -2.06
N PRO A 73 6.93 10.25 -1.69
CA PRO A 73 6.54 9.04 -0.97
C PRO A 73 6.03 9.39 0.43
N ILE A 74 5.05 8.64 0.94
CA ILE A 74 4.63 8.69 2.36
C ILE A 74 4.92 7.35 3.01
N LEU A 75 4.48 6.24 2.40
CA LEU A 75 4.80 4.88 2.84
C LEU A 75 5.70 4.21 1.80
N ARG A 76 6.97 4.01 2.16
CA ARG A 76 7.95 3.26 1.36
C ARG A 76 8.04 1.83 1.86
N LEU A 77 8.01 0.91 0.92
CA LEU A 77 8.41 -0.47 1.15
C LEU A 77 9.94 -0.54 1.19
N ASN A 78 10.47 -1.42 2.03
CA ASN A 78 11.91 -1.70 2.13
C ASN A 78 12.19 -3.15 1.69
N GLN A 79 13.41 -3.61 1.89
CA GLN A 79 13.87 -4.96 1.52
C GLN A 79 13.16 -6.07 2.31
N THR A 80 12.47 -5.78 3.41
CA THR A 80 11.71 -6.77 4.18
C THR A 80 10.35 -7.09 3.58
N TYR A 81 9.97 -6.41 2.49
CA TYR A 81 8.76 -6.69 1.74
C TYR A 81 9.08 -7.47 0.46
N THR A 82 8.23 -8.44 0.16
CA THR A 82 8.15 -9.10 -1.14
C THR A 82 6.85 -8.69 -1.82
N VAL A 83 6.96 -8.26 -3.07
CA VAL A 83 5.81 -7.86 -3.88
C VAL A 83 5.51 -8.99 -4.86
N LEU A 84 4.47 -9.76 -4.53
CA LEU A 84 4.04 -10.96 -5.26
C LEU A 84 3.02 -10.58 -6.33
N MET A 85 3.18 -11.09 -7.54
CA MET A 85 2.31 -10.80 -8.70
C MET A 85 1.65 -12.09 -9.20
N PRO A 86 0.69 -12.65 -8.45
CA PRO A 86 0.02 -13.88 -8.86
C PRO A 86 -0.91 -13.62 -10.07
N GLU A 87 -1.11 -14.66 -10.90
CA GLU A 87 -2.07 -14.61 -12.01
C GLU A 87 -3.53 -14.59 -11.52
N ILE A 88 -3.78 -15.21 -10.37
CA ILE A 88 -5.08 -15.26 -9.71
C ILE A 88 -4.93 -14.69 -8.29
N ALA A 89 -5.79 -13.73 -7.94
CA ALA A 89 -5.75 -13.10 -6.62
C ALA A 89 -5.81 -14.15 -5.49
N TRP A 90 -4.95 -13.99 -4.48
CA TRP A 90 -4.82 -14.89 -3.33
C TRP A 90 -4.38 -16.33 -3.65
N GLN A 91 -3.92 -16.62 -4.87
CA GLN A 91 -3.30 -17.89 -5.23
C GLN A 91 -1.80 -17.68 -5.47
N PHE A 92 -1.01 -18.07 -4.48
CA PHE A 92 0.45 -17.98 -4.52
C PHE A 92 1.02 -19.38 -4.77
N GLU A 93 1.71 -19.56 -5.89
CA GLU A 93 2.37 -20.80 -6.29
C GLU A 93 3.89 -20.61 -6.24
N ASP A 94 4.65 -21.70 -6.29
CA ASP A 94 6.12 -21.68 -6.27
C ASP A 94 6.73 -20.80 -7.38
N LYS A 95 5.99 -20.62 -8.49
CA LYS A 95 6.42 -19.82 -9.65
C LYS A 95 5.81 -18.42 -9.68
N THR A 96 5.06 -18.00 -8.66
CA THR A 96 4.49 -16.65 -8.61
C THR A 96 5.61 -15.62 -8.77
N PRO A 97 5.58 -14.79 -9.81
CA PRO A 97 6.57 -13.74 -10.00
C PRO A 97 6.59 -12.80 -8.79
N TYR A 98 7.78 -12.38 -8.38
CA TYR A 98 7.94 -11.44 -7.30
C TYR A 98 9.10 -10.48 -7.55
N VAL A 99 9.04 -9.35 -6.85
CA VAL A 99 10.15 -8.39 -6.77
C VAL A 99 10.37 -7.98 -5.32
N SER A 100 11.55 -7.44 -5.02
CA SER A 100 11.76 -6.78 -3.72
C SER A 100 10.86 -5.55 -3.60
N GLY A 101 10.36 -5.29 -2.39
CA GLY A 101 9.69 -4.03 -2.06
C GLY A 101 10.60 -2.80 -2.10
N ALA A 102 11.92 -2.97 -2.14
CA ALA A 102 12.87 -1.86 -2.09
C ALA A 102 12.60 -0.81 -3.18
N GLY A 103 12.37 0.43 -2.76
CA GLY A 103 12.12 1.57 -3.65
C GLY A 103 10.67 1.72 -4.11
N LEU A 104 9.81 0.73 -3.85
CA LEU A 104 8.37 0.81 -4.12
C LEU A 104 7.65 1.57 -3.00
N CYS A 105 6.44 2.02 -3.31
CA CYS A 105 5.58 2.75 -2.38
C CYS A 105 4.24 2.04 -2.24
N GLN A 106 3.62 2.24 -1.07
CA GLN A 106 2.22 1.87 -0.82
C GLN A 106 1.35 3.12 -0.57
N LEU A 107 1.96 4.28 -0.30
CA LEU A 107 1.26 5.56 -0.22
C LEU A 107 2.17 6.68 -0.71
N ALA A 108 1.63 7.57 -1.54
CA ALA A 108 2.34 8.74 -2.04
C ALA A 108 1.40 9.91 -2.30
N ALA A 109 1.99 11.10 -2.41
CA ALA A 109 1.29 12.33 -2.73
C ALA A 109 1.99 13.05 -3.89
N LEU A 110 1.23 13.70 -4.75
CA LEU A 110 1.78 14.57 -5.80
C LEU A 110 0.90 15.79 -6.01
N GLU A 111 1.49 16.83 -6.59
CA GLU A 111 0.75 18.00 -7.07
C GLU A 111 0.38 17.80 -8.54
N PHE A 112 -0.82 18.24 -8.91
CA PHE A 112 -1.29 18.23 -10.29
C PHE A 112 -2.06 19.50 -10.58
N GLY A 113 -1.48 20.39 -11.40
CA GLY A 113 -1.98 21.75 -11.58
C GLY A 113 -2.01 22.50 -10.25
N LYS A 114 -3.20 22.92 -9.81
CA LYS A 114 -3.42 23.54 -8.47
C LYS A 114 -3.90 22.54 -7.41
N GLY A 115 -4.10 21.29 -7.79
CA GLY A 115 -4.62 20.22 -6.94
C GLY A 115 -3.53 19.37 -6.31
N ARG A 116 -3.94 18.56 -5.34
CA ARG A 116 -3.12 17.52 -4.71
C ARG A 116 -3.78 16.17 -4.93
N VAL A 117 -2.99 15.16 -5.28
CA VAL A 117 -3.42 13.79 -5.53
C VAL A 117 -2.78 12.90 -4.47
N PHE A 118 -3.60 12.05 -3.87
CA PHE A 118 -3.18 10.99 -2.96
C PHE A 118 -3.37 9.64 -3.61
N VAL A 119 -2.36 8.80 -3.52
CA VAL A 119 -2.35 7.50 -4.17
C VAL A 119 -2.02 6.46 -3.12
N SER A 120 -2.98 5.57 -2.86
CA SER A 120 -2.82 4.46 -1.92
C SER A 120 -2.92 3.13 -2.66
N GLY A 121 -1.99 2.23 -2.36
CA GLY A 121 -2.03 0.83 -2.77
C GLY A 121 -2.85 -0.04 -1.82
N GLU A 122 -3.36 0.55 -0.72
CA GLU A 122 -4.11 -0.13 0.31
C GLU A 122 -5.42 0.63 0.56
N ALA A 123 -6.55 -0.07 0.49
CA ALA A 123 -7.88 0.53 0.56
C ALA A 123 -8.58 0.29 1.91
N ALA A 124 -8.32 -0.85 2.55
CA ALA A 124 -8.93 -1.24 3.82
C ALA A 124 -8.49 -0.34 4.98
N MET A 125 -7.34 0.34 4.93
CA MET A 125 -7.00 1.35 5.95
C MET A 125 -8.03 2.47 6.07
N PHE A 126 -8.82 2.73 5.01
CA PHE A 126 -9.84 3.78 4.98
C PHE A 126 -11.27 3.26 5.23
N THR A 127 -11.44 2.03 5.69
CA THR A 127 -12.77 1.48 6.02
C THR A 127 -13.04 1.50 7.52
N ALA A 128 -14.33 1.46 7.88
CA ALA A 128 -14.81 1.22 9.24
C ALA A 128 -15.65 -0.08 9.32
N GLN A 129 -15.45 -1.00 8.37
CA GLN A 129 -16.21 -2.24 8.28
C GLN A 129 -15.93 -3.19 9.45
N LEU A 130 -16.83 -4.16 9.60
CA LEU A 130 -16.65 -5.32 10.47
C LEU A 130 -16.46 -6.54 9.57
N GLY A 131 -15.28 -7.14 9.64
CA GLY A 131 -14.87 -8.25 8.79
C GLY A 131 -15.39 -9.60 9.29
N GLY A 132 -15.87 -10.41 8.34
CA GLY A 132 -16.25 -11.80 8.56
C GLY A 132 -17.43 -12.01 9.52
N PRO A 133 -17.80 -13.28 9.77
CA PRO A 133 -18.92 -13.63 10.65
C PRO A 133 -18.72 -13.15 12.10
N ASN A 134 -17.47 -13.06 12.54
CA ASN A 134 -17.12 -12.66 13.89
C ASN A 134 -17.09 -11.14 14.10
N ARG A 135 -17.43 -10.35 13.07
CA ARG A 135 -17.50 -8.88 13.14
C ARG A 135 -16.21 -8.23 13.65
N ILE A 136 -15.06 -8.71 13.20
CA ILE A 136 -13.75 -8.21 13.62
C ILE A 136 -13.56 -6.79 13.03
N PRO A 137 -13.24 -5.77 13.83
CA PRO A 137 -12.99 -4.43 13.30
C PRO A 137 -11.88 -4.41 12.23
N THR A 138 -12.09 -3.67 11.14
CA THR A 138 -11.09 -3.44 10.09
C THR A 138 -10.84 -1.95 9.89
N GLY A 139 -9.71 -1.62 9.26
CA GLY A 139 -9.35 -0.25 8.90
C GLY A 139 -9.21 0.68 10.10
N MET A 140 -9.94 1.80 10.06
CA MET A 140 -9.91 2.86 11.06
C MET A 140 -10.36 2.41 12.45
N ASN A 141 -11.12 1.32 12.55
CA ASN A 141 -11.61 0.80 13.83
C ASN A 141 -10.61 -0.14 14.53
N VAL A 142 -9.47 -0.43 13.92
CA VAL A 142 -8.48 -1.35 14.49
C VAL A 142 -7.68 -0.63 15.58
N PRO A 143 -7.63 -1.14 16.83
CA PRO A 143 -6.94 -0.46 17.93
C PRO A 143 -5.44 -0.19 17.67
N ASN A 144 -4.79 -1.05 16.88
CA ASN A 144 -3.39 -0.88 16.49
C ASN A 144 -3.16 0.30 15.53
N ALA A 145 -4.19 0.74 14.81
CA ALA A 145 -4.14 1.83 13.84
C ALA A 145 -4.49 3.21 14.47
N LYS A 146 -4.31 3.37 15.79
CA LYS A 146 -4.71 4.57 16.55
C LYS A 146 -4.08 5.90 16.08
N GLU A 147 -2.94 5.84 15.39
CA GLU A 147 -2.22 7.00 14.86
C GLU A 147 -2.51 7.25 13.37
N ASN A 148 -3.29 6.37 12.72
CA ASN A 148 -3.72 6.62 11.36
C ASN A 148 -4.63 7.87 11.35
N PRO A 149 -4.36 8.85 10.48
CA PRO A 149 -5.12 10.10 10.41
C PRO A 149 -6.51 9.93 9.79
#